data_AF-A0A920U6B1-F1
#
_entry.id   AF-A0A920U6B1-F1
#
_cell.length_a   1.000
_cell.length_b   1.000
_cell.length_c   1.000
_cell.angle_alpha   90.00
_cell.angle_beta   90.00
_cell.angle_gamma   90.00
#
_symmetry.space_group_name_H-M   'P 1'
#
loop_
_entity.id
_entity.type
_entity.pdbx_description
1 polymer ?
#
loop_
_entity_poly.entity_id
_entity_poly.type
_entity_poly.pdbx_seq_one_letter_code
_entity_poly.pdbx_strand_id
1 'polypeptide(L)'
;MRQQTASGSPTDSRASGELRVPFTTGILIGIGESRRDRIESLLAISELDAQHGHVQEVIIQNFRAKPLTAMRGTPEPRLKNSCGRSQPPD
;
A
#
# COMPACT_ATOMS: atom_id res chain seq x y z
N MET A 1 4.88 -17.45 -2.75
CA MET A 1 5.99 -16.47 -2.75
C MET A 1 5.64 -15.42 -1.70
N ARG A 2 6.44 -15.31 -0.63
CA ARG A 2 6.06 -14.58 0.60
C ARG A 2 6.17 -13.07 0.36
N GLN A 3 5.05 -12.38 0.55
CA GLN A 3 4.94 -10.92 0.44
C GLN A 3 5.83 -10.25 1.50
N GLN A 4 6.65 -9.29 1.09
CA GLN A 4 7.33 -8.38 1.99
C GLN A 4 6.41 -7.20 2.24
N THR A 5 5.75 -7.21 3.41
CA THR A 5 4.95 -6.12 3.94
C THR A 5 5.88 -4.97 4.37
N ALA A 6 5.57 -3.75 3.94
CA ALA A 6 6.22 -2.55 4.45
C ALA A 6 5.91 -2.42 5.95
N SER A 7 6.93 -2.64 6.80
CA SER A 7 7.05 -2.25 8.22
C SER A 7 5.79 -2.20 9.10
N GLY A 8 4.88 -3.16 8.96
CA GLY A 8 3.77 -3.39 9.86
C GLY A 8 3.29 -4.81 9.66
N SER A 9 3.55 -5.68 10.62
CA SER A 9 2.93 -7.00 10.66
C SER A 9 1.44 -6.82 11.00
N PRO A 10 0.50 -7.65 10.50
CA PRO A 10 -0.92 -7.53 10.85
C PRO A 10 -1.21 -7.63 12.36
N THR A 11 -0.26 -8.16 13.14
CA THR A 11 -0.24 -8.12 14.60
C THR A 11 -0.04 -6.72 15.18
N ASP A 12 0.75 -5.86 14.53
CA ASP A 12 1.04 -4.50 15.01
C ASP A 12 -0.18 -3.58 14.93
N SER A 13 -1.02 -3.76 13.91
CA SER A 13 -2.28 -3.01 13.76
C SER A 13 -3.30 -3.38 14.83
N ARG A 14 -3.42 -4.66 15.19
CA ARG A 14 -4.33 -5.09 16.28
C ARG A 14 -3.84 -4.59 17.64
N ALA A 15 -2.55 -4.73 17.91
CA ALA A 15 -1.95 -4.26 19.16
C ALA A 15 -2.07 -2.72 19.31
N SER A 16 -1.90 -1.95 18.22
CA SER A 16 -2.13 -0.49 18.25
C SER A 16 -3.59 -0.12 18.46
N GLY A 17 -4.52 -0.90 17.91
CA GLY A 17 -5.96 -0.73 18.11
C GLY A 17 -6.38 -0.92 19.56
N GLU A 18 -5.84 -1.94 20.25
CA GLU A 18 -6.07 -2.17 21.68
C GLU A 18 -5.55 -1.01 22.54
N LEU A 19 -4.42 -0.40 22.15
CA LEU A 19 -3.80 0.73 22.85
C LEU A 19 -4.35 2.10 22.40
N ARG A 20 -5.27 2.15 21.42
CA ARG A 20 -5.82 3.37 20.79
C ARG A 20 -4.74 4.37 20.36
N VAL A 21 -3.59 3.86 19.93
CA VAL A 21 -2.49 4.69 19.42
C VAL A 21 -2.82 5.07 17.98
N PRO A 22 -2.78 6.37 17.61
CA PRO A 22 -3.00 6.78 16.24
C PRO A 22 -1.99 6.11 15.31
N PHE A 23 -2.49 5.40 14.30
CA PHE A 23 -1.69 4.59 13.38
C PHE A 23 -1.91 5.04 11.94
N THR A 24 -0.82 5.06 11.17
CA THR A 24 -0.85 5.30 9.72
C THR A 24 -0.67 3.96 9.02
N THR A 25 -1.57 3.65 8.09
CA THR A 25 -1.53 2.41 7.30
C THR A 25 -1.49 2.74 5.80
N GLY A 26 -1.37 1.73 4.94
CA GLY A 26 -1.30 1.98 3.51
C GLY A 26 -1.17 0.73 2.66
N ILE A 27 -1.32 0.91 1.35
CA ILE A 27 -1.15 -0.14 0.36
C ILE A 27 -0.10 0.27 -0.69
N LEU A 28 0.73 -0.70 -1.09
CA LEU A 28 1.69 -0.55 -2.17
C LEU A 28 1.07 -1.10 -3.46
N ILE A 29 0.97 -0.25 -4.49
CA ILE A 29 0.39 -0.62 -5.78
C ILE A 29 1.45 -0.69 -6.87
N GLY A 30 1.28 -1.60 -7.83
CA GLY A 30 2.21 -1.80 -8.94
C GLY A 30 3.26 -2.86 -8.73
N ILE A 31 3.00 -3.85 -7.88
CA ILE A 31 3.87 -5.02 -7.69
C ILE A 31 3.34 -6.28 -8.41
N GLY A 32 2.25 -6.14 -9.17
CA GLY A 32 1.58 -7.23 -9.89
C GLY A 32 0.20 -7.56 -9.34
N GLU A 33 -0.37 -6.71 -8.50
CA GLU A 33 -1.70 -6.88 -7.91
C GLU A 33 -2.83 -6.58 -8.90
N SER A 34 -3.95 -7.30 -8.74
CA SER A 34 -5.17 -7.06 -9.49
C SER A 34 -5.99 -5.91 -8.87
N ARG A 35 -6.96 -5.37 -9.63
CA ARG A 35 -7.90 -4.38 -9.09
C ARG A 35 -8.67 -4.93 -7.87
N ARG A 36 -8.98 -6.23 -7.87
CA ARG A 36 -9.67 -6.90 -6.78
C ARG A 36 -8.83 -6.89 -5.51
N ASP A 37 -7.55 -7.23 -5.60
CA ASP A 37 -6.64 -7.26 -4.45
C ASP A 37 -6.53 -5.88 -3.78
N ARG A 38 -6.55 -4.80 -4.57
CA ARG A 38 -6.57 -3.43 -4.05
C ARG A 38 -7.83 -3.12 -3.26
N ILE A 39 -8.99 -3.53 -3.80
CA ILE A 39 -10.28 -3.33 -3.14
C ILE A 39 -10.32 -4.13 -1.84
N GLU A 40 -9.92 -5.40 -1.87
CA GLU A 40 -9.87 -6.26 -0.68
C GLU A 40 -8.93 -5.69 0.39
N SER A 41 -7.79 -5.13 0.00
CA SER A 41 -6.85 -4.50 0.93
C SER A 41 -7.44 -3.24 1.58
N LEU A 42 -8.16 -2.41 0.80
CA LEU A 42 -8.83 -1.22 1.34
C LEU A 42 -10.02 -1.58 2.25
N LEU A 43 -10.75 -2.65 1.93
CA LEU A 43 -11.83 -3.16 2.79
C LEU A 43 -11.26 -3.66 4.11
N ALA A 44 -10.14 -4.40 4.10
CA ALA A 44 -9.48 -4.84 5.32
C ALA A 44 -9.04 -3.66 6.21
N ILE A 45 -8.53 -2.57 5.61
CA ILE A 45 -8.20 -1.34 6.36
C ILE A 45 -9.48 -0.72 6.95
N SER A 46 -10.56 -0.65 6.17
CA SER A 46 -11.84 -0.13 6.64
C SER A 46 -12.43 -0.94 7.80
N GLU A 47 -12.29 -2.26 7.77
CA GLU A 47 -12.74 -3.14 8.85
C GLU A 47 -11.91 -2.95 10.12
N LEU A 48 -10.59 -2.78 9.99
CA LEU A 48 -9.70 -2.49 11.13
C LEU A 48 -10.04 -1.15 11.78
N ASP A 49 -10.31 -0.12 10.97
CA ASP A 49 -10.72 1.18 11.46
C ASP A 49 -12.11 1.12 12.12
N ALA A 50 -13.09 0.43 11.51
CA ALA A 50 -14.41 0.26 12.11
C ALA A 50 -14.37 -0.46 13.47
N GLN A 51 -13.42 -1.39 13.66
CA GLN A 51 -13.28 -2.14 14.91
C GLN A 51 -12.60 -1.35 16.03
N HIS A 52 -11.69 -0.43 15.71
CA HIS A 52 -10.75 0.14 16.69
C HIS A 52 -10.63 1.67 16.64
N GLY A 53 -11.05 2.31 15.54
CA GLY A 53 -11.12 3.78 15.37
C GLY A 53 -9.78 4.50 15.53
N HIS A 54 -8.69 3.88 15.09
CA HIS A 54 -7.31 4.36 15.32
C HIS A 54 -6.54 4.65 14.03
N VAL A 55 -7.16 4.44 12.86
CA VAL A 55 -6.52 4.72 11.57
C VAL A 55 -6.71 6.19 11.24
N GLN A 56 -5.62 6.96 11.23
CA GLN A 56 -5.69 8.40 10.94
C GLN A 56 -5.43 8.73 9.48
N GLU A 57 -4.59 7.93 8.82
CA GLU A 57 -4.16 8.17 7.45
C GLU A 57 -3.97 6.84 6.72
N VAL A 58 -4.36 6.83 5.44
CA VAL A 58 -4.14 5.71 4.53
C VAL A 58 -3.29 6.18 3.36
N ILE A 59 -2.03 5.72 3.28
CA ILE A 59 -1.09 6.08 2.23
C ILE A 59 -1.15 5.06 1.08
N ILE A 60 -1.43 5.54 -0.13
CA ILE A 60 -1.35 4.73 -1.36
C ILE A 60 -0.05 5.06 -2.08
N GLN A 61 0.89 4.12 -2.05
CA GLN A 61 2.22 4.31 -2.63
C GLN A 61 2.35 3.50 -3.92
N ASN A 62 2.80 4.15 -5.00
CA ASN A 62 3.22 3.42 -6.18
C ASN A 62 4.57 2.74 -5.91
N PHE A 63 4.67 1.48 -6.27
CA PHE A 63 5.93 0.77 -6.31
C PHE A 63 6.85 1.38 -7.37
N ARG A 64 8.11 1.57 -6.98
CA ARG A 64 9.19 2.06 -7.82
C ARG A 64 10.35 1.09 -7.66
N ALA A 65 10.80 0.51 -8.76
CA ALA A 65 11.92 -0.42 -8.72
C ALA A 65 13.20 0.36 -8.48
N LYS A 66 13.97 -0.01 -7.45
CA LYS A 66 15.25 0.63 -7.13
C LYS A 66 16.42 -0.33 -7.44
N PRO A 67 17.56 0.18 -7.96
CA PRO A 67 18.67 -0.68 -8.43
C PRO A 67 19.24 -1.65 -7.40
N LEU A 68 19.20 -1.27 -6.11
CA LEU A 68 19.74 -2.02 -4.98
C LEU A 68 18.67 -2.78 -4.18
N THR A 69 17.52 -3.10 -4.81
CA THR A 69 16.44 -3.85 -4.16
C THR A 69 16.25 -5.20 -4.83
N ALA A 70 15.75 -6.19 -4.08
CA ALA A 70 15.40 -7.50 -4.63
C ALA A 70 14.41 -7.40 -5.80
N MET A 71 13.60 -6.34 -5.82
CA MET A 71 12.60 -6.07 -6.85
C MET A 71 13.11 -5.16 -7.98
N ARG A 72 14.43 -5.00 -8.15
CA ARG A 72 15.05 -4.19 -9.22
C ARG A 72 14.59 -4.50 -10.65
N GLY A 73 14.17 -5.74 -10.91
CA GLY A 73 13.67 -6.18 -12.22
C GLY A 73 12.14 -6.20 -12.33
N THR A 74 11.41 -5.76 -11.29
CA THR A 74 9.95 -5.75 -11.31
C THR A 74 9.46 -4.55 -12.13
N PRO A 75 8.53 -4.75 -13.09
CA PRO A 75 8.00 -3.65 -13.88
C PRO A 75 7.26 -2.66 -12.98
N GLU A 76 7.58 -1.37 -13.13
CA GLU A 76 6.83 -0.31 -12.45
C GLU A 76 5.38 -0.26 -12.98
N PRO A 77 4.40 0.11 -12.13
CA PRO A 77 3.04 0.33 -12.58
C PRO A 77 3.04 1.40 -13.68
N ARG A 78 2.51 1.05 -14.86
CA ARG A 78 2.23 2.04 -15.90
C ARG A 78 1.24 3.06 -15.32
N LEU A 79 1.67 4.32 -15.26
CA LEU A 79 0.86 5.45 -14.85
C LEU A 79 -0.26 5.69 -15.87
N LYS A 80 -1.33 4.89 -15.81
CA LYS A 80 -2.58 5.27 -16.46
C LYS A 80 -3.34 6.18 -15.48
N ASN A 81 -3.26 7.48 -15.75
CA ASN A 81 -4.14 8.53 -15.20
C ASN A 81 -3.97 8.85 -13.70
N SER A 82 -2.80 9.32 -13.27
CA SER A 82 -2.67 10.06 -12.00
C SER A 82 -2.01 11.41 -12.26
N CYS A 83 -2.84 12.39 -12.62
CA CYS A 83 -2.52 13.79 -12.92
C CYS A 83 -1.53 14.00 -14.10
N GLY A 84 -2.01 14.68 -15.14
CA GLY A 84 -1.29 14.87 -16.39
C GLY A 84 0.05 15.56 -16.23
N ARG A 85 1.13 14.83 -16.53
CA ARG A 85 2.23 15.40 -17.29
C ARG A 85 2.31 14.61 -18.58
N SER A 86 1.87 15.23 -19.67
CA SER A 86 2.25 14.84 -21.02
C SER A 86 3.77 14.68 -21.03
N GLN A 87 4.27 13.44 -21.14
CA GLN A 87 5.65 13.24 -21.54
C GLN A 87 5.78 13.83 -22.95
N PRO A 88 6.72 14.75 -23.20
CA PRO A 88 7.00 15.15 -24.58
C PRO A 88 7.55 13.94 -25.35
N PRO A 89 7.20 13.79 -26.63
CA PRO A 89 7.75 12.72 -27.46
C PRO A 89 9.25 12.95 -27.69
N ASP A 90 9.96 11.84 -27.89
CA ASP A 90 11.41 11.75 -28.11
C ASP A 90 11.94 12.70 -29.20
#